data_AF-A0AAP0LKM3-F1
#
_entry.id   AF-A0AAP0LKM3-F1
#
_cell.length_a   1.000
_cell.length_b   1.000
_cell.length_c   1.000
_cell.angle_alpha   90.00
_cell.angle_beta   90.00
_cell.angle_gamma   90.00
#
_symmetry.space_group_name_H-M   'P 1'
#
loop_
_entity.id
_entity.type
_entity.pdbx_description
1 polymer ?
#
loop_
_entity_poly.entity_id
_entity_poly.type
_entity_poly.pdbx_seq_one_letter_code
_entity_poly.pdbx_strand_id
1 'polypeptide(L)'
;MMHEGRDVWQSMNLEHPATFDTLAMDSNMKQMIMDDLERFVKRKEFYRNVGKEWKHRYFLYGPPGTGKSSLIAAMTNYLNFDVYDLELTTFKENMELRNMLIATKNKSILVVGDIDCSINLQDKHS
;
A
#
# COMPACT_ATOMS: atom_id res chain seq x y z
N MET A 1 -24.80 21.01 18.84
CA MET A 1 -23.52 21.62 18.43
C MET A 1 -22.72 20.52 17.74
N MET A 2 -22.44 20.70 16.45
CA MET A 2 -21.95 19.67 15.53
C MET A 2 -20.49 19.33 15.82
N HIS A 3 -20.18 18.04 15.97
CA HIS A 3 -18.83 17.49 15.76
C HIS A 3 -18.97 16.10 15.13
N GLU A 4 -19.25 16.05 13.84
CA GLU A 4 -18.87 14.93 12.98
C GLU A 4 -17.85 15.45 11.98
N GLY A 5 -16.61 15.61 12.44
CA GLY A 5 -15.48 15.63 11.53
C GLY A 5 -15.37 14.23 10.95
N ARG A 6 -16.01 13.96 9.81
CA ARG A 6 -15.67 12.79 9.00
C ARG A 6 -14.22 13.02 8.57
N ASP A 7 -13.30 12.22 9.11
CA ASP A 7 -11.93 12.18 8.61
C ASP A 7 -11.99 11.92 7.11
N VAL A 8 -11.62 12.95 6.35
CA VAL A 8 -11.60 12.87 4.89
C VAL A 8 -10.47 11.92 4.54
N TRP A 9 -10.77 10.89 3.76
CA TRP A 9 -9.75 9.98 3.23
C TRP A 9 -8.68 10.78 2.48
N GLN A 10 -7.47 10.82 3.01
CA GLN A 10 -6.38 11.64 2.52
C GLN A 10 -5.09 10.81 2.42
N SER A 11 -4.28 11.14 1.43
CA SER A 11 -2.93 10.61 1.32
C SER A 11 -2.10 11.11 2.49
N MET A 12 -1.27 10.25 3.04
CA MET A 12 -0.33 10.65 4.07
C MET A 12 0.86 11.37 3.42
N ASN A 13 1.32 12.46 4.02
CA ASN A 13 2.62 13.01 3.68
C ASN A 13 3.70 12.11 4.29
N LEU A 14 4.16 11.14 3.51
CA LEU A 14 5.18 10.20 3.93
C LEU A 14 6.58 10.84 3.79
N GLU A 15 6.97 11.66 4.77
CA GLU A 15 8.33 12.23 4.86
C GLU A 15 9.33 11.21 5.43
N HIS A 16 9.35 10.00 4.86
CA HIS A 16 10.24 8.94 5.31
C HIS A 16 11.54 8.98 4.48
N PRO A 17 12.74 9.03 5.11
CA PRO A 17 14.02 9.15 4.40
C PRO A 17 14.46 7.88 3.64
N ALA A 18 13.61 6.85 3.58
CA ALA A 18 14.02 5.56 3.04
C ALA A 18 14.01 5.63 1.51
N THR A 19 15.12 5.21 0.93
CA THR A 19 15.31 4.97 -0.50
C THR A 19 15.85 3.56 -0.68
N PHE A 20 15.79 3.03 -1.91
CA PHE A 20 16.41 1.75 -2.20
C PHE A 20 17.91 1.73 -1.88
N ASP A 21 18.61 2.86 -1.97
CA ASP A 21 20.03 2.96 -1.63
C ASP A 21 20.26 2.80 -0.11
N THR A 22 19.43 3.44 0.71
CA THR A 22 19.54 3.37 2.18
C THR A 22 19.01 2.07 2.78
N LEU A 23 18.22 1.29 2.02
CA LEU A 23 17.55 0.11 2.52
C LEU A 23 18.53 -1.07 2.63
N ALA A 24 18.70 -1.59 3.86
CA ALA A 24 19.47 -2.79 4.13
C ALA A 24 18.65 -4.04 3.74
N MET A 25 18.96 -4.60 2.57
CA MET A 25 18.34 -5.83 2.06
C MET A 25 19.26 -6.52 1.05
N ASP A 26 18.96 -7.77 0.72
CA ASP A 26 19.68 -8.49 -0.33
C ASP A 26 19.64 -7.72 -1.67
N SER A 27 20.79 -7.65 -2.33
CA SER A 27 20.95 -6.81 -3.54
C SER A 27 20.17 -7.38 -4.74
N ASN A 28 20.06 -8.71 -4.86
CA ASN A 28 19.30 -9.33 -5.94
C ASN A 28 17.81 -9.09 -5.73
N MET A 29 17.33 -9.24 -4.49
CA MET A 29 15.93 -8.94 -4.15
C MET A 29 15.60 -7.47 -4.36
N LYS A 30 16.52 -6.56 -3.99
CA LYS A 30 16.38 -5.11 -4.25
C LYS A 30 16.18 -4.83 -5.73
N GLN A 31 17.08 -5.35 -6.57
CA GLN A 31 17.02 -5.15 -8.02
C GLN A 31 15.74 -5.73 -8.62
N MET A 32 15.34 -6.93 -8.18
CA MET A 32 14.12 -7.58 -8.65
C MET A 32 12.87 -6.72 -8.41
N ILE A 33 12.77 -6.09 -7.24
CA ILE A 33 11.63 -5.20 -6.91
C ILE A 33 11.69 -3.93 -7.76
N MET A 34 12.87 -3.31 -7.89
CA MET A 34 13.04 -2.09 -8.70
C MET A 34 12.68 -2.32 -10.17
N ASP A 35 13.16 -3.42 -10.76
CA ASP A 35 12.87 -3.78 -12.14
C ASP A 35 11.37 -4.03 -12.37
N ASP A 36 10.71 -4.69 -11.42
CA ASP A 36 9.28 -4.96 -11.49
C ASP A 36 8.45 -3.66 -11.36
N LEU A 37 8.85 -2.75 -10.46
CA LEU A 37 8.26 -1.41 -10.34
C LEU A 37 8.39 -0.60 -11.63
N GLU A 38 9.58 -0.55 -12.23
CA GLU A 38 9.77 0.13 -13.52
C GLU A 38 8.88 -0.48 -14.60
N ARG A 39 8.83 -1.82 -14.66
CA ARG A 39 8.02 -2.56 -15.63
C ARG A 39 6.53 -2.26 -15.43
N PHE A 40 6.06 -2.16 -14.18
CA PHE A 40 4.69 -1.78 -13.86
C PHE A 40 4.36 -0.38 -14.40
N VAL A 41 5.23 0.61 -14.16
CA VAL A 41 5.05 1.99 -14.64
C VAL A 41 5.02 2.06 -16.17
N LYS A 42 5.99 1.43 -16.84
CA LYS A 42 6.12 1.42 -18.31
C LYS A 42 4.92 0.77 -19.01
N ARG A 43 4.19 -0.12 -18.34
CA ARG A 43 3.06 -0.87 -18.92
C ARG A 43 1.70 -0.20 -18.79
N LYS A 44 1.61 1.01 -18.23
CA LYS A 44 0.33 1.70 -18.04
C LYS A 44 -0.53 1.76 -19.32
N GLU A 45 0.08 2.11 -20.44
CA GLU A 45 -0.61 2.20 -21.73
C GLU A 45 -1.02 0.82 -22.27
N PHE A 46 -0.17 -0.19 -22.10
CA PHE A 46 -0.52 -1.57 -22.47
C PHE A 46 -1.79 -2.04 -21.75
N TYR A 47 -1.88 -1.84 -20.43
CA TYR A 47 -3.07 -2.19 -19.65
C TYR A 47 -4.32 -1.48 -20.16
N ARG A 48 -4.21 -0.18 -20.47
CA ARG A 48 -5.29 0.61 -21.06
C ARG A 48 -5.75 0.02 -22.41
N ASN A 49 -4.82 -0.34 -23.28
CA ASN A 49 -5.11 -0.83 -24.63
C ASN A 49 -5.80 -2.20 -24.62
N VAL A 50 -5.47 -3.06 -23.65
CA VAL A 50 -6.12 -4.38 -23.48
C VAL A 50 -7.33 -4.34 -22.55
N GLY A 51 -7.79 -3.15 -22.14
CA GLY A 51 -8.96 -2.97 -21.28
C GLY A 51 -8.82 -3.55 -19.87
N LYS A 52 -7.59 -3.67 -19.35
CA LYS A 52 -7.32 -4.21 -18.00
C LYS A 52 -6.97 -3.11 -17.00
N GLU A 53 -7.30 -3.36 -15.74
CA GLU A 53 -6.96 -2.46 -14.65
C GLU A 53 -5.44 -2.39 -14.45
N TRP A 54 -4.87 -1.18 -14.47
CA TRP A 54 -3.46 -0.94 -14.17
C TRP A 54 -3.23 -0.99 -12.66
N LYS A 55 -3.06 -2.20 -12.13
CA LYS A 55 -2.82 -2.49 -10.71
C LYS A 55 -1.69 -3.49 -10.55
N HIS A 56 -0.89 -3.33 -9.51
CA HIS A 56 0.16 -4.27 -9.11
C HIS A 56 0.10 -4.47 -7.59
N ARG A 57 0.37 -5.69 -7.11
CA ARG A 57 0.21 -6.06 -5.69
C ARG A 57 1.47 -6.74 -5.18
N TYR A 58 1.97 -6.25 -4.06
CA TYR A 58 3.02 -6.91 -3.27
C TYR A 58 2.42 -7.48 -1.99
N PHE A 59 2.97 -8.62 -1.55
CA PHE A 59 2.70 -9.18 -0.24
C PHE A 59 4.02 -9.25 0.53
N LEU A 60 4.13 -8.45 1.58
CA LEU A 60 5.35 -8.33 2.38
C LEU A 60 5.14 -9.08 3.70
N TYR A 61 5.90 -10.14 3.91
CA TYR A 61 5.82 -10.95 5.13
C TYR A 61 7.19 -11.05 5.82
N GLY A 62 7.17 -11.24 7.14
CA GLY A 62 8.38 -11.44 7.94
C GLY A 62 8.23 -10.86 9.35
N PRO A 63 9.18 -11.16 10.26
CA PRO A 63 9.14 -10.68 11.65
C PRO A 63 8.97 -9.16 11.78
N PRO A 64 8.43 -8.64 12.90
CA PRO A 64 8.42 -7.20 13.17
C PRO A 64 9.87 -6.66 13.17
N GLY A 65 10.04 -5.42 12.70
CA GLY A 65 11.35 -4.78 12.64
C GLY A 65 12.23 -5.14 11.43
N THR A 66 11.77 -5.98 10.49
CA THR A 66 12.54 -6.34 9.28
C THR A 66 12.46 -5.32 8.13
N GLY A 67 12.01 -4.09 8.40
CA GLY A 67 12.02 -3.01 7.41
C GLY A 67 10.92 -3.06 6.35
N LYS A 68 9.82 -3.80 6.54
CA LYS A 68 8.68 -3.83 5.60
C LYS A 68 8.12 -2.43 5.31
N SER A 69 7.86 -1.64 6.35
CA SER A 69 7.37 -0.26 6.18
C SER A 69 8.42 0.65 5.52
N SER A 70 9.70 0.44 5.80
CA SER A 70 10.80 1.16 5.14
C SER A 70 10.94 0.79 3.66
N LEU A 71 10.66 -0.47 3.29
CA LEU A 71 10.58 -0.88 1.89
C LEU A 71 9.41 -0.19 1.18
N ILE A 72 8.22 -0.16 1.79
CA ILE A 72 7.07 0.58 1.25
C ILE A 72 7.45 2.05 1.01
N ALA A 73 8.06 2.71 2.00
CA ALA A 73 8.53 4.08 1.86
C ALA A 73 9.54 4.26 0.71
N ALA A 74 10.51 3.35 0.58
CA ALA A 74 11.47 3.38 -0.52
C ALA A 74 10.78 3.24 -1.89
N MET A 75 9.75 2.39 -2.00
CA MET A 75 8.96 2.22 -3.23
C MET A 75 8.15 3.48 -3.55
N THR A 76 7.49 4.07 -2.55
CA THR A 76 6.74 5.33 -2.68
C THR A 76 7.64 6.44 -3.20
N ASN A 77 8.82 6.62 -2.59
CA ASN A 77 9.80 7.63 -2.98
C ASN A 77 10.35 7.39 -4.40
N TYR A 78 10.66 6.14 -4.73
CA TYR A 78 11.17 5.76 -6.04
C TYR A 78 10.16 6.02 -7.18
N LEU A 79 8.87 5.78 -6.92
CA LEU A 79 7.79 6.00 -7.90
C LEU A 79 7.25 7.44 -7.90
N ASN A 80 7.53 8.21 -6.84
CA ASN A 80 6.86 9.48 -6.53
C ASN A 80 5.33 9.34 -6.51
N PHE A 81 4.84 8.36 -5.74
CA PHE A 81 3.42 8.05 -5.59
C PHE A 81 2.89 8.56 -4.25
N ASP A 82 1.58 8.83 -4.19
CA ASP A 82 0.90 9.12 -2.91
C ASP A 82 0.78 7.82 -2.09
N VAL A 83 0.91 7.87 -0.76
CA VAL A 83 0.68 6.70 0.10
C VAL A 83 -0.64 6.85 0.86
N TYR A 84 -1.37 5.75 0.98
CA TYR A 84 -2.58 5.63 1.76
C TYR A 84 -2.47 4.43 2.67
N ASP A 85 -2.66 4.63 3.98
CA ASP A 85 -2.70 3.53 4.94
C ASP A 85 -4.14 3.15 5.22
N LEU A 86 -4.46 1.88 5.05
CA LEU A 86 -5.79 1.32 5.21
C LEU A 86 -5.81 0.40 6.43
N GLU A 87 -6.39 0.90 7.52
CA GLU A 87 -6.56 0.13 8.74
C GLU A 87 -7.93 -0.58 8.74
N LEU A 88 -7.95 -1.89 8.45
CA LEU A 88 -9.18 -2.67 8.28
C LEU A 88 -10.08 -2.72 9.53
N THR A 89 -9.53 -2.51 10.73
CA THR A 89 -10.26 -2.51 12.01
C THR A 89 -11.14 -1.27 12.19
N THR A 90 -10.89 -0.20 11.42
CA THR A 90 -11.58 1.09 11.59
C THR A 90 -12.94 1.14 10.88
N PHE A 91 -13.22 0.19 9.99
CA PHE A 91 -14.45 0.17 9.19
C PHE A 91 -15.59 -0.55 9.92
N LYS A 92 -16.76 0.08 9.95
CA LYS A 92 -18.00 -0.57 10.43
C LYS A 92 -18.77 -1.21 9.30
N GLU A 93 -18.67 -0.65 8.09
CA GLU A 93 -19.42 -1.09 6.93
C GLU A 93 -18.57 -1.23 5.67
N ASN A 94 -18.89 -2.22 4.83
CA ASN A 94 -18.24 -2.43 3.53
C ASN A 94 -18.37 -1.23 2.58
N MET A 95 -19.38 -0.37 2.78
CA MET A 95 -19.58 0.84 1.99
C MET A 95 -18.48 1.88 2.23
N GLU A 96 -18.00 2.00 3.47
CA GLU A 96 -16.92 2.94 3.83
C GLU A 96 -15.63 2.54 3.12
N LEU A 97 -15.29 1.26 3.18
CA LEU A 97 -14.14 0.69 2.45
C LEU A 97 -14.25 0.95 0.94
N ARG A 98 -15.41 0.70 0.33
CA ARG A 98 -15.63 0.95 -1.10
C ARG A 98 -15.43 2.43 -1.45
N ASN A 99 -15.94 3.34 -0.63
CA ASN A 99 -15.81 4.78 -0.85
C ASN A 99 -14.35 5.23 -0.79
N MET A 100 -13.55 4.71 0.14
CA MET A 100 -12.11 5.01 0.22
C MET A 100 -11.32 4.45 -0.97
N LEU A 101 -11.63 3.22 -1.38
CA LEU A 101 -11.02 2.62 -2.57
C LEU A 101 -11.31 3.43 -3.83
N ILE A 102 -12.53 3.94 -3.99
CA ILE A 102 -12.92 4.81 -5.11
C ILE A 102 -12.26 6.19 -5.03
N ALA A 103 -12.12 6.74 -3.82
CA ALA A 103 -11.53 8.06 -3.58
C ALA A 103 -9.99 8.07 -3.68
N THR A 104 -9.35 6.89 -3.72
CA THR A 104 -7.90 6.77 -3.85
C THR A 104 -7.43 7.28 -5.21
N LYS A 105 -6.46 8.20 -5.21
CA LYS A 105 -5.98 8.84 -6.43
C LYS A 105 -5.17 7.88 -7.30
N ASN A 106 -5.04 8.20 -8.59
CA ASN A 106 -4.08 7.54 -9.47
C ASN A 106 -2.64 7.80 -8.98
N LYS A 107 -1.71 6.89 -9.31
CA LYS A 107 -0.31 6.94 -8.86
C LYS A 107 -0.21 6.94 -7.32
N SER A 108 -0.86 5.96 -6.71
CA SER A 108 -0.87 5.77 -5.26
C SER A 108 -0.48 4.35 -4.88
N ILE A 109 0.08 4.20 -3.69
CA ILE A 109 0.29 2.93 -3.01
C ILE A 109 -0.71 2.85 -1.86
N LEU A 110 -1.56 1.83 -1.88
CA LEU A 110 -2.46 1.50 -0.78
C LEU A 110 -1.81 0.42 0.08
N VAL A 111 -1.54 0.75 1.33
CA VAL A 111 -0.97 -0.14 2.34
C VAL A 111 -2.11 -0.74 3.13
N VAL A 112 -2.10 -2.07 3.30
CA VAL A 112 -3.06 -2.77 4.14
C VAL A 112 -2.25 -3.54 5.18
N GLY A 113 -2.28 -3.08 6.44
CA GLY A 113 -1.56 -3.69 7.55
C GLY A 113 -2.29 -4.87 8.18
N ASP A 114 -1.56 -5.64 9.01
CA ASP A 114 -2.09 -6.60 10.00
C ASP A 114 -3.17 -7.58 9.52
N ILE A 115 -3.05 -8.02 8.26
CA ILE A 115 -4.00 -8.96 7.63
C ILE A 115 -4.07 -10.27 8.44
N ASP A 116 -2.95 -10.72 9.02
CA ASP A 116 -2.89 -11.97 9.81
C ASP A 116 -3.60 -11.88 11.18
N CYS A 117 -3.73 -10.68 11.76
CA CYS A 117 -4.46 -10.48 13.02
C CYS A 117 -5.98 -10.53 12.85
N SER A 118 -6.48 -10.23 11.64
CA SER A 118 -7.92 -10.24 11.36
C SER A 118 -8.54 -11.65 11.28
N ILE A 119 -7.74 -12.65 10.87
CA ILE A 119 -8.21 -14.03 10.65
C ILE A 119 -8.24 -14.82 11.96
N ASN A 120 -7.26 -14.61 12.85
CA ASN A 120 -7.15 -15.32 14.13
C ASN A 120 -8.21 -14.94 15.19
N LEU A 121 -9.05 -13.93 14.94
CA LEU A 121 -10.14 -13.55 15.83
C LEU A 121 -11.45 -14.32 15.57
N GLN A 122 -11.55 -15.08 14.47
CA GLN A 122 -12.74 -15.88 14.15
C GLN A 122 -12.68 -17.31 14.72
N ASP A 123 -11.49 -17.83 15.06
CA ASP A 123 -11.31 -19.25 15.45
C ASP A 123 -11.28 -19.50 16.97
N LYS A 124 -11.64 -18.53 17.83
CA LYS A 124 -11.69 -18.70 19.30
C LYS A 124 -13.09 -18.84 19.91
N HIS A 125 -14.09 -19.13 19.10
CA HIS A 125 -15.41 -19.60 19.58
C HIS A 125 -15.76 -20.95 18.95
N SER A 126 -15.15 -22.02 19.46
CA SER A 126 -15.68 -23.39 19.44
C SER A 126 -15.08 -24.19 20.59
#